data_AF-A0A314US22-F1
#
_entry.id   AF-A0A314US22-F1
#
_cell.length_a   1.000
_cell.length_b   1.000
_cell.length_c   1.000
_cell.angle_alpha   90.00
_cell.angle_beta   90.00
_cell.angle_gamma   90.00
#
_symmetry.space_group_name_H-M   'P 1'
#
loop_
_entity.id
_entity.type
_entity.pdbx_description
1 polymer ?
#
loop_
_entity_poly.entity_id
_entity_poly.type
_entity_poly.pdbx_seq_one_letter_code
_entity_poly.pdbx_strand_id
1 'polypeptide(L)'
;MALISIFKQWDMQALPISGGEPGIGFAINGSEFEKPENNPAITCDCTYDKNTTCHITKLRVYALNKRGAFPEEFVALRYLTYLYEEN
;
A
#
# COMPACT_ATOMS: atom_id res chain seq x y z
N MET A 1 0.12 -3.84 11.55
CA MET A 1 0.41 -2.69 10.67
C MET A 1 -0.89 -2.16 10.07
N ALA A 2 -1.10 -0.84 10.01
CA ALA A 2 -2.35 -0.23 9.52
C ALA A 2 -2.76 -0.69 8.11
N LEU A 3 -1.78 -0.89 7.22
CA LEU A 3 -2.00 -1.39 5.86
C LEU A 3 -2.68 -2.78 5.83
N ILE A 4 -2.32 -3.68 6.75
CA ILE A 4 -2.95 -5.01 6.86
C ILE A 4 -4.43 -4.86 7.18
N SER A 5 -4.76 -3.98 8.13
CA SER A 5 -6.14 -3.75 8.55
C SER A 5 -6.99 -3.20 7.40
N ILE A 6 -6.45 -2.25 6.63
CA ILE A 6 -7.09 -1.69 5.43
C ILE A 6 -7.40 -2.80 4.42
N PHE A 7 -6.40 -3.60 4.05
CA PHE A 7 -6.58 -4.67 3.06
C PHE A 7 -7.51 -5.78 3.53
N LYS A 8 -7.51 -6.09 4.83
CA LYS A 8 -8.46 -7.04 5.42
C LYS A 8 -9.90 -6.53 5.35
N GLN A 9 -10.14 -5.25 5.66
CA GLN A 9 -11.47 -4.65 5.52
C GLN A 9 -11.95 -4.63 4.07
N TRP A 10 -11.00 -4.51 3.13
CA TRP A 10 -11.28 -4.61 1.71
C TRP A 10 -11.25 -6.05 1.17
N ASP A 11 -11.22 -7.10 2.00
CA ASP A 11 -11.23 -8.50 1.56
C ASP A 11 -10.16 -8.82 0.49
N MET A 12 -8.98 -8.23 0.64
CA MET A 12 -7.89 -8.42 -0.31
C MET A 12 -7.01 -9.60 0.14
N GLN A 13 -6.88 -10.62 -0.71
CA GLN A 13 -5.98 -11.75 -0.44
C GLN A 13 -4.52 -11.33 -0.66
N ALA A 14 -3.65 -11.63 0.31
CA ALA A 14 -2.22 -11.38 0.19
C ALA A 14 -1.60 -12.35 -0.83
N LEU A 15 -1.05 -11.83 -1.93
CA LEU A 15 -0.30 -12.63 -2.91
C LEU A 15 1.17 -12.81 -2.48
N PRO A 16 1.82 -13.94 -2.85
CA PRO A 16 3.20 -14.24 -2.44
C PRO A 16 4.19 -13.23 -3.01
N ILE A 17 5.18 -12.84 -2.20
CA ILE A 17 6.19 -11.82 -2.51
C ILE A 17 7.58 -12.44 -2.65
N SER A 18 8.33 -11.97 -3.64
CA SER A 18 9.79 -12.07 -3.71
C SER A 18 10.41 -10.83 -3.07
N GLY A 19 10.91 -10.93 -1.84
CA GLY A 19 11.89 -9.98 -1.28
C GLY A 19 11.44 -8.99 -0.19
N GLY A 20 10.27 -9.15 0.42
CA GLY A 20 9.81 -8.33 1.56
C GLY A 20 9.06 -9.16 2.60
N GLU A 21 8.95 -8.64 3.84
CA GLU A 21 8.41 -9.32 5.03
C GLU A 21 7.09 -10.07 4.77
N PRO A 22 6.96 -11.35 5.18
CA PRO A 22 5.85 -12.21 4.80
C PRO A 22 4.51 -11.74 5.39
N GLY A 23 3.47 -11.62 4.56
CA GLY A 23 2.08 -11.54 5.01
C GLY A 23 1.24 -10.37 4.49
N ILE A 24 1.78 -9.50 3.65
CA ILE A 24 1.01 -8.42 3.01
C ILE A 24 1.68 -8.08 1.68
N GLY A 25 1.02 -8.42 0.58
CA GLY A 25 1.54 -8.13 -0.76
C GLY A 25 1.66 -6.62 -1.02
N PHE A 26 2.29 -6.28 -2.15
CA PHE A 26 2.20 -5.00 -2.89
C PHE A 26 3.39 -4.04 -2.90
N ALA A 27 4.57 -4.40 -2.39
CA ALA A 27 5.76 -3.54 -2.53
C ALA A 27 6.33 -3.59 -3.96
N ILE A 28 6.15 -2.51 -4.72
CA ILE A 28 6.90 -2.31 -5.97
C ILE A 28 7.64 -0.99 -5.84
N ASN A 29 8.95 -1.11 -5.68
CA ASN A 29 9.83 0.04 -5.67
C ASN A 29 10.14 0.45 -7.11
N GLY A 30 10.00 1.73 -7.45
CA GLY A 30 10.41 2.28 -8.75
C GLY A 30 9.30 2.48 -9.80
N SER A 31 9.72 2.51 -11.08
CA SER A 31 8.95 2.92 -12.28
C SER A 31 7.70 2.10 -12.59
N GLU A 32 7.39 1.11 -11.75
CA GLU A 32 6.36 0.12 -11.96
C GLU A 32 5.08 0.41 -11.17
N PHE A 33 5.10 1.37 -10.25
CA PHE A 33 3.93 1.77 -9.45
C PHE A 33 2.74 2.22 -10.32
N GLU A 34 3.01 2.83 -11.48
CA GLU A 34 1.98 3.31 -12.40
C GLU A 34 1.49 2.23 -13.39
N LYS A 35 2.14 1.06 -13.44
CA LYS A 35 1.73 0.00 -14.34
C LYS A 35 0.35 -0.53 -13.94
N PRO A 36 -0.60 -0.68 -14.88
CA PRO A 36 -1.95 -1.16 -14.59
C PRO A 36 -1.98 -2.54 -13.90
N GLU A 37 -1.01 -3.38 -14.23
CA GLU A 37 -0.80 -4.74 -13.70
C GLU A 37 -0.53 -4.74 -12.19
N ASN A 38 -0.01 -3.61 -11.69
CA ASN A 38 0.43 -3.43 -10.33
C ASN A 38 -0.65 -2.71 -9.54
N ASN A 39 -1.73 -3.44 -9.27
CA ASN A 39 -2.87 -2.91 -8.55
C ASN A 39 -3.46 -3.96 -7.59
N PRO A 40 -3.48 -3.69 -6.27
CA PRO A 40 -2.93 -2.48 -5.65
C PRO A 40 -1.39 -2.45 -5.70
N ALA A 41 -0.81 -1.28 -5.44
CA ALA A 41 0.64 -1.10 -5.33
C ALA A 41 0.99 -0.13 -4.21
N ILE A 42 2.14 -0.35 -3.57
CA ILE A 42 2.71 0.54 -2.56
C ILE A 42 4.13 0.91 -2.94
N THR A 43 4.49 2.16 -2.65
CA THR A 43 5.89 2.61 -2.61
C THR A 43 6.22 3.00 -1.18
N CYS A 44 7.37 2.55 -0.70
CA CYS A 44 7.89 2.89 0.61
C CYS A 44 9.16 3.74 0.48
N ASP A 45 9.31 4.71 1.37
CA ASP A 45 10.57 5.39 1.62
C ASP A 45 11.19 4.80 2.90
N CYS A 46 12.34 4.15 2.72
CA CYS A 46 13.11 3.51 3.79
C CYS A 46 14.36 4.31 4.16
N THR A 47 14.41 5.61 3.87
CA THR A 47 15.55 6.46 4.22
C THR A 47 15.47 7.04 5.64
N TYR A 48 14.36 6.77 6.34
CA TYR A 48 14.10 7.24 7.70
C TYR A 48 14.93 6.46 8.74
N ASP A 49 15.22 7.11 9.87
CA ASP A 49 15.97 6.55 11.00
C ASP A 49 17.22 5.76 10.58
N LYS A 50 18.09 6.40 9.77
CA LYS A 50 19.32 5.76 9.25
C LYS A 50 19.04 4.45 8.49
N ASN A 51 17.98 4.45 7.69
CA ASN A 51 17.52 3.33 6.88
C ASN A 51 16.98 2.12 7.67
N THR A 52 16.55 2.32 8.92
CA THR A 52 15.96 1.25 9.75
C THR A 52 14.44 1.29 9.79
N THR A 53 13.85 2.43 9.41
CA THR A 53 12.41 2.62 9.38
C THR A 53 11.94 2.86 7.94
N CYS A 54 10.90 2.13 7.52
CA CYS A 54 10.23 2.33 6.24
C CYS A 54 8.84 2.93 6.46
N HIS A 55 8.48 3.89 5.60
CA HIS A 55 7.18 4.51 5.60
C HIS A 55 6.53 4.43 4.21
N ILE A 56 5.24 4.10 4.17
CA ILE A 56 4.47 4.07 2.93
C ILE A 56 4.26 5.52 2.48
N THR A 57 4.71 5.85 1.26
CA THR A 57 4.61 7.21 0.70
C THR A 57 3.66 7.29 -0.48
N LYS A 58 3.44 6.17 -1.19
CA LYS A 58 2.46 6.06 -2.26
C LYS A 58 1.61 4.81 -2.10
N LEU A 59 0.32 4.93 -2.36
CA LEU A 59 -0.65 3.84 -2.36
C LEU A 59 -1.53 3.93 -3.61
N ARG A 60 -1.66 2.82 -4.33
CA ARG A 60 -2.56 2.66 -5.47
C ARG A 60 -3.59 1.58 -5.12
N VAL A 61 -4.86 1.95 -5.21
CA VAL A 61 -6.04 1.14 -4.85
C VAL A 61 -7.15 1.37 -5.89
N TYR A 62 -6.76 1.39 -7.16
CA TYR A 62 -7.62 1.77 -8.27
C TYR A 62 -8.64 0.68 -8.61
N ALA A 63 -9.87 1.04 -8.97
CA ALA A 63 -10.90 0.12 -9.46
C ALA A 63 -11.09 -1.16 -8.61
N LEU A 64 -10.79 -1.11 -7.31
CA LEU A 64 -10.99 -2.24 -6.40
C LEU A 64 -12.48 -2.50 -6.11
N ASN A 65 -13.37 -1.63 -6.62
CA ASN A 65 -14.82 -1.69 -6.45
C ASN A 65 -15.23 -1.78 -4.97
N LYS A 66 -14.42 -1.19 -4.08
CA LYS A 66 -14.72 -1.11 -2.64
C LYS A 66 -15.66 0.06 -2.41
N ARG A 67 -16.72 -0.21 -1.67
CA ARG A 67 -17.79 0.75 -1.37
C ARG A 67 -17.82 1.02 0.12
N GLY A 68 -18.20 2.24 0.50
CA GLY A 68 -18.28 2.68 1.90
C GLY A 68 -17.22 3.72 2.23
N ALA A 69 -17.06 3.98 3.53
CA ALA A 69 -16.06 4.92 4.01
C ALA A 69 -14.64 4.35 3.87
N PHE A 70 -13.66 5.23 3.68
CA PHE A 70 -12.27 4.86 3.83
C PHE A 70 -12.01 4.33 5.25
N PRO A 71 -11.30 3.20 5.41
CA PRO A 71 -10.95 2.69 6.73
C PRO A 71 -10.23 3.74 7.57
N GLU A 72 -10.61 3.89 8.84
CA GLU A 72 -10.01 4.89 9.73
C GLU A 72 -8.50 4.69 9.89
N GLU A 73 -8.01 3.46 9.70
CA GLU A 73 -6.59 3.11 9.74
C GLU A 73 -5.75 3.84 8.69
N PHE A 74 -6.35 4.45 7.67
CA PHE A 74 -5.65 5.36 6.75
C PHE A 74 -4.97 6.51 7.48
N VAL A 75 -5.52 7.00 8.59
CA VAL A 75 -4.91 8.10 9.37
C VAL A 75 -3.56 7.70 10.00
N ALA A 76 -3.29 6.40 10.11
CA ALA A 76 -2.00 5.89 10.59
C ALA A 76 -0.93 5.90 9.49
N LEU A 77 -1.30 6.04 8.21
CA LEU A 77 -0.38 6.19 7.08
C LEU A 77 0.14 7.63 6.99
N ARG A 78 0.79 8.12 8.06
CA ARG A 78 1.17 9.54 8.23
C ARG A 78 2.13 10.10 7.19
N TYR A 79 2.82 9.24 6.46
CA TYR A 79 3.78 9.60 5.42
C TYR A 79 3.22 9.39 4.01
N LEU A 80 1.95 8.98 3.89
CA LEU A 80 1.30 8.81 2.60
C LEU A 80 1.11 10.18 1.95
N THR A 81 1.87 10.43 0.89
CA THR A 81 1.83 11.69 0.14
C THR A 81 1.06 11.57 -1.17
N TYR A 82 0.79 10.35 -1.62
CA TYR A 82 0.13 10.09 -2.89
C TYR A 82 -0.83 8.89 -2.77
N LEU A 83 -2.09 9.13 -3.08
CA LEU A 83 -3.14 8.11 -3.15
C LEU A 83 -3.73 8.11 -4.56
N TYR A 84 -3.74 6.95 -5.21
CA TYR A 84 -4.40 6.75 -6.50
C TYR A 84 -5.58 5.80 -6.33
N GLU A 85 -6.79 6.36 -6.39
CA GLU A 85 -8.08 5.69 -6.23
C GLU A 85 -8.97 5.93 -7.46
N GLU A 86 -10.07 5.18 -7.58
CA GLU A 86 -11.11 5.42 -8.59
C GLU A 86 -12.02 6.56 -8.12
N ASN A 87 -12.32 7.52 -9.02
CA ASN A 87 -13.11 8.72 -8.71
C ASN A 87 -14.61 8.44 -8.66
#